data_AF-A0A094DV92-F1
#
_entry.id   AF-A0A094DV92-F1
#
_cell.length_a   1.000
_cell.length_b   1.000
_cell.length_c   1.000
_cell.angle_alpha   90.00
_cell.angle_beta   90.00
_cell.angle_gamma   90.00
#
_symmetry.space_group_name_H-M   'P 1'
#
loop_
_entity.id
_entity.type
_entity.pdbx_description
1 polymer ?
#
loop_
_entity_poly.entity_id
_entity_poly.type
_entity_poly.pdbx_seq_one_letter_code
_entity_poly.pdbx_strand_id
1 'polypeptide(L)'
;MFANGIENVSKVELTEIAIVAERSVGVNSGGMDQSASVLSLRGSALYVSFVSTLSARPVQFPSTNPKLTFLIAQSFVASEKHVTGPVCYNLRVVECSLAAAYLHALLNETKEPLPADSGPLGISLCGFHEAYFKKRNSSLPINEQLQELVEVAKSTFTKDEGYTRDEIAKVVGTTAPDLEQRYESTFPVRAEVFKLRQRALHVFSEALRVSKFIHLLENSSIYLSEGSSGSTESYNHRLGNLMNETQDSCRDLYECSCPELDELCTIAKKAGSYGSRLTGAGWGGCSVHLLPADKVNAVKQAWETEYYSKMSLTEEQKGGAVVVSKPGSGSVVLLVKNGRL
;
A
#
# COMPACT_ATOMS: atom_id res chain seq x y z
N MET A 1 13.16 25.30 6.52
CA MET A 1 11.83 25.44 7.17
C MET A 1 12.13 26.11 8.50
N PHE A 2 11.56 27.28 8.82
CA PHE A 2 11.86 28.00 10.07
C PHE A 2 10.91 27.52 11.18
N ALA A 3 11.40 26.71 12.11
CA ALA A 3 10.65 26.28 13.29
C ALA A 3 11.62 26.05 14.46
N ASN A 4 11.29 26.55 15.66
CA ASN A 4 12.10 26.42 16.87
C ASN A 4 13.58 26.84 16.70
N GLY A 5 13.85 27.88 15.90
CA GLY A 5 15.22 28.37 15.64
C GLY A 5 16.04 27.54 14.65
N ILE A 6 15.46 26.50 14.04
CA ILE A 6 16.09 25.74 12.96
C ILE A 6 15.73 26.43 11.64
N GLU A 7 16.73 26.88 10.88
CA GLU A 7 16.53 27.63 9.65
C GLU A 7 16.46 26.71 8.42
N ASN A 8 17.24 25.63 8.43
CA ASN A 8 17.37 24.67 7.34
C ASN A 8 16.99 23.28 7.83
N VAL A 9 15.93 22.72 7.24
CA VAL A 9 15.51 21.33 7.46
C VAL A 9 15.34 20.75 6.06
N SER A 10 16.09 19.69 5.75
CA SER A 10 15.91 19.01 4.48
C SER A 10 14.56 18.29 4.47
N LYS A 11 13.96 18.16 3.27
CA LYS A 11 12.70 17.41 3.14
C LYS A 11 12.84 15.94 3.53
N VAL A 12 14.03 15.36 3.33
CA VAL A 12 14.32 13.96 3.70
C VAL A 12 14.34 13.82 5.22
N GLU A 13 15.12 14.65 5.92
CA GLU A 13 15.18 14.63 7.40
C GLU A 13 13.80 14.88 8.02
N LEU A 14 13.03 15.84 7.50
CA LEU A 14 11.67 16.09 7.97
C LEU A 14 10.78 14.85 7.83
N THR A 15 10.93 14.12 6.72
CA THR A 15 10.17 12.90 6.46
C THR A 15 10.58 11.82 7.45
N GLU A 16 11.87 11.57 7.62
CA GLU A 16 12.39 10.55 8.56
C GLU A 16 11.95 10.81 10.00
N ILE A 17 12.01 12.06 10.47
CA ILE A 17 11.54 12.45 11.81
C ILE A 17 10.03 12.20 11.93
N ALA A 18 9.23 12.55 10.92
CA ALA A 18 7.79 12.34 10.94
C ALA A 18 7.41 10.83 10.94
N ILE A 19 8.21 9.96 10.31
CA ILE A 19 8.01 8.51 10.32
C ILE A 19 8.17 7.97 11.73
N VAL A 20 9.25 8.38 12.42
CA VAL A 20 9.50 7.96 13.80
C VAL A 20 8.42 8.49 14.75
N ALA A 21 7.92 9.71 14.53
CA ALA A 21 6.89 10.31 15.36
C ALA A 21 5.57 9.54 15.36
N GLU A 22 5.13 8.97 14.23
CA GLU A 22 3.87 8.21 14.15
C GLU A 22 3.94 6.89 14.94
N ARG A 23 5.12 6.27 15.01
CA ARG A 23 5.34 5.05 15.81
C ARG A 23 5.14 5.31 17.30
N SER A 24 5.49 6.50 17.77
CA SER A 24 5.36 6.90 19.18
C SER A 24 3.91 6.99 19.67
N VAL A 25 2.91 7.03 18.77
CA VAL A 25 1.48 7.02 19.15
C VAL A 25 0.83 5.63 19.03
N GLY A 26 1.65 4.58 18.93
CA GLY A 26 1.20 3.18 18.96
C GLY A 26 0.72 2.63 17.61
N VAL A 27 1.01 3.32 16.50
CA VAL A 27 0.75 2.84 15.14
C VAL A 27 2.09 2.60 14.45
N ASN A 28 2.42 1.33 14.18
CA ASN A 28 3.69 0.98 13.52
C ASN A 28 3.61 1.10 12.00
N SER A 29 3.34 2.31 11.54
CA SER A 29 3.27 2.65 10.12
C SER A 29 4.63 2.59 9.43
N GLY A 30 4.57 2.39 8.11
CA GLY A 30 5.70 2.62 7.21
C GLY A 30 5.97 4.11 7.02
N GLY A 31 6.66 4.48 5.93
CA GLY A 31 7.01 5.87 5.65
C GLY A 31 6.29 6.53 4.48
N MET A 32 5.26 5.87 3.93
CA MET A 32 4.61 6.28 2.69
C MET A 32 3.87 7.62 2.85
N ASP A 33 3.08 7.77 3.92
CA ASP A 33 2.18 8.92 4.10
C ASP A 33 2.98 10.21 4.34
N GLN A 34 4.03 10.12 5.15
CA GLN A 34 4.98 11.20 5.40
C GLN A 34 5.70 11.59 4.11
N SER A 35 6.18 10.59 3.35
CA SER A 35 6.87 10.81 2.08
C SER A 35 5.96 11.50 1.07
N ALA A 36 4.71 11.05 0.92
CA ALA A 36 3.73 11.69 0.05
C ALA A 36 3.42 13.13 0.50
N SER A 37 3.26 13.35 1.81
CA SER A 37 2.98 14.69 2.36
C SER A 37 4.13 15.67 2.09
N VAL A 38 5.39 15.26 2.23
CA VAL A 38 6.54 16.17 2.15
C VAL A 38 7.13 16.27 0.74
N LEU A 39 7.24 15.15 0.03
CA LEU A 39 8.06 15.01 -1.19
C LEU A 39 7.23 15.10 -2.49
N SER A 40 5.90 15.20 -2.42
CA SER A 40 5.05 15.31 -3.61
C SER A 40 5.33 16.59 -4.41
N LEU A 41 5.27 16.46 -5.73
CA LEU A 41 5.34 17.57 -6.69
C LEU A 41 4.01 17.68 -7.43
N ARG A 42 3.50 18.91 -7.53
CA ARG A 42 2.22 19.20 -8.19
C ARG A 42 2.24 18.67 -9.62
N GLY A 43 1.20 17.92 -9.98
CA GLY A 43 1.02 17.35 -11.32
C GLY A 43 1.61 15.95 -11.51
N SER A 44 2.41 15.44 -10.57
CA SER A 44 3.00 14.09 -10.64
C SER A 44 2.58 13.22 -9.46
N ALA A 45 2.43 11.92 -9.69
CA ALA A 45 2.52 10.94 -8.61
C ALA A 45 3.95 10.86 -8.07
N LEU A 46 4.15 10.12 -6.99
CA LEU A 46 5.44 9.95 -6.33
C LEU A 46 5.77 8.45 -6.26
N TYR A 47 6.91 8.06 -6.82
CA TYR A 47 7.50 6.75 -6.55
C TYR A 47 8.43 6.87 -5.35
N VAL A 48 8.15 6.11 -4.29
CA VAL A 48 8.92 6.11 -3.04
C VAL A 48 9.54 4.72 -2.85
N SER A 49 10.84 4.69 -2.55
CA SER A 49 11.57 3.49 -2.17
C SER A 49 12.17 3.66 -0.79
N PHE A 50 12.15 2.58 0.00
CA PHE A 50 12.73 2.49 1.33
C PHE A 50 13.92 1.52 1.39
N VAL A 51 14.28 0.92 0.25
CA VAL A 51 15.37 -0.07 0.18
C VAL A 51 16.71 0.65 0.26
N SER A 52 17.58 0.21 1.17
CA SER A 52 18.85 0.86 1.56
C SER A 52 18.68 2.24 2.21
N THR A 53 18.01 3.18 1.54
CA THR A 53 17.72 4.53 2.04
C THR A 53 16.39 5.03 1.47
N LEU A 54 15.77 5.99 2.16
CA LEU A 54 14.60 6.70 1.64
C LEU A 54 14.96 7.46 0.36
N SER A 55 14.28 7.13 -0.73
CA SER A 55 14.35 7.89 -1.98
C SER A 55 12.96 8.10 -2.55
N ALA A 56 12.75 9.25 -3.19
CA ALA A 56 11.49 9.55 -3.84
C ALA A 56 11.73 10.31 -5.15
N ARG A 57 10.94 9.99 -6.17
CA ARG A 57 10.99 10.68 -7.46
C ARG A 57 9.59 10.88 -8.03
N PRO A 58 9.34 12.01 -8.72
CA PRO A 58 8.07 12.22 -9.38
C PRO A 58 7.87 11.24 -10.53
N VAL A 59 6.62 10.81 -10.75
CA VAL A 59 6.20 9.99 -11.88
C VAL A 59 5.00 10.64 -12.54
N GLN A 60 5.11 10.89 -13.84
CA GLN A 60 4.08 11.59 -14.61
C GLN A 60 3.09 10.59 -15.21
N PHE A 61 1.83 10.97 -15.25
CA PHE A 61 0.84 10.27 -16.08
C PHE A 61 0.95 10.80 -17.52
N PRO A 62 0.90 9.93 -18.54
CA PRO A 62 0.84 10.40 -19.91
C PRO A 62 -0.51 11.04 -20.21
N SER A 63 -0.54 11.85 -21.28
CA SER A 63 -1.79 12.32 -21.87
C SER A 63 -2.56 11.15 -22.47
N THR A 64 -3.83 11.03 -22.12
CA THR A 64 -4.71 9.92 -22.50
C THR A 64 -6.00 10.46 -23.10
N ASN A 65 -6.65 9.66 -23.95
CA ASN A 65 -7.94 9.94 -24.54
C ASN A 65 -8.84 8.69 -24.45
N PRO A 66 -9.87 8.64 -23.60
CA PRO A 66 -10.30 9.73 -22.74
C PRO A 66 -9.28 10.06 -21.63
N LYS A 67 -9.29 11.32 -21.21
CA LYS A 67 -8.37 11.85 -20.19
C LYS A 67 -8.62 11.17 -18.84
N LEU A 68 -7.57 10.62 -18.25
CA LEU A 68 -7.64 10.03 -16.91
C LEU A 68 -7.84 11.09 -15.81
N THR A 69 -8.59 10.70 -14.78
CA THR A 69 -8.69 11.42 -13.50
C THR A 69 -8.83 10.44 -12.34
N PHE A 70 -8.73 10.95 -11.11
CA PHE A 70 -8.90 10.19 -9.89
C PHE A 70 -10.07 10.76 -9.08
N LEU A 71 -10.96 9.86 -8.66
CA LEU A 71 -11.94 10.13 -7.61
C LEU A 71 -11.52 9.44 -6.32
N ILE A 72 -11.75 10.12 -5.21
CA ILE A 72 -11.61 9.57 -3.86
C ILE A 72 -13.00 9.58 -3.25
N ALA A 73 -13.45 8.43 -2.75
CA ALA A 73 -14.75 8.29 -2.09
C ALA A 73 -14.54 7.80 -0.66
N GLN A 74 -15.25 8.40 0.29
CA GLN A 74 -15.23 7.99 1.69
C GLN A 74 -16.32 6.94 1.94
N SER A 75 -15.99 5.86 2.64
CA SER A 75 -16.96 4.82 3.02
C SER A 75 -17.83 5.23 4.21
N PHE A 76 -17.39 6.24 4.98
CA PHE A 76 -17.93 6.63 6.29
C PHE A 76 -17.83 5.55 7.38
N VAL A 77 -17.07 4.48 7.13
CA VAL A 77 -16.68 3.52 8.15
C VAL A 77 -15.38 3.99 8.80
N ALA A 78 -15.41 4.22 10.11
CA ALA A 78 -14.25 4.61 10.87
C ALA A 78 -13.25 3.44 10.99
N SER A 79 -12.06 3.62 10.42
CA SER A 79 -10.93 2.70 10.65
C SER A 79 -10.19 3.13 11.92
N GLU A 80 -10.61 2.63 13.08
CA GLU A 80 -9.98 2.92 14.38
C GLU A 80 -8.68 2.13 14.58
N LYS A 81 -7.62 2.50 13.85
CA LYS A 81 -6.34 1.75 13.79
C LYS A 81 -5.74 1.44 15.17
N HIS A 82 -5.91 2.34 16.14
CA HIS A 82 -5.39 2.14 17.49
C HIS A 82 -6.16 1.07 18.27
N VAL A 83 -7.49 1.04 18.14
CA VAL A 83 -8.39 0.13 18.87
C VAL A 83 -8.37 -1.27 18.25
N THR A 84 -8.48 -1.35 16.92
CA THR A 84 -8.53 -2.63 16.20
C THR A 84 -7.15 -3.16 15.83
N GLY A 85 -6.08 -2.39 16.07
CA GLY A 85 -4.68 -2.75 15.81
C GLY A 85 -4.35 -4.22 16.14
N PRO A 86 -4.67 -4.73 17.34
CA PRO A 86 -4.31 -6.09 17.75
C PRO A 86 -4.88 -7.23 16.88
N VAL A 87 -5.96 -6.99 16.14
CA VAL A 87 -6.59 -7.98 15.26
C VAL A 87 -6.57 -7.57 13.77
N CYS A 88 -6.18 -6.32 13.49
CA CYS A 88 -6.09 -5.73 12.16
C CYS A 88 -4.65 -5.32 11.85
N TYR A 89 -4.33 -4.03 11.98
CA TYR A 89 -3.08 -3.45 11.49
C TYR A 89 -1.82 -4.11 12.07
N ASN A 90 -1.74 -4.20 13.40
CA ASN A 90 -0.57 -4.74 14.07
C ASN A 90 -0.42 -6.25 13.83
N LEU A 91 -1.55 -6.98 13.79
CA LEU A 91 -1.54 -8.40 13.43
C LEU A 91 -0.91 -8.62 12.05
N ARG A 92 -1.24 -7.79 11.05
CA ARG A 92 -0.63 -7.90 9.71
C ARG A 92 0.87 -7.63 9.72
N VAL A 93 1.35 -6.71 10.56
CA VAL A 93 2.79 -6.47 10.74
C VAL A 93 3.48 -7.73 11.27
N VAL A 94 2.91 -8.36 12.31
CA VAL A 94 3.44 -9.61 12.87
C VAL A 94 3.41 -10.74 11.86
N GLU A 95 2.28 -10.97 11.18
CA GLU A 95 2.14 -12.03 10.18
C GLU A 95 3.18 -11.89 9.05
N CYS A 96 3.45 -10.67 8.58
CA CYS A 96 4.47 -10.43 7.55
C CYS A 96 5.90 -10.71 8.06
N SER A 97 6.24 -10.27 9.28
CA SER A 97 7.57 -10.54 9.86
C SER A 97 7.77 -12.03 10.16
N LEU A 98 6.75 -12.72 10.67
CA LEU A 98 6.78 -14.17 10.88
C LEU A 98 6.89 -14.93 9.55
N ALA A 99 6.19 -14.49 8.50
CA ALA A 99 6.31 -15.09 7.17
C ALA A 99 7.73 -14.96 6.62
N ALA A 100 8.38 -13.81 6.82
CA ALA A 100 9.77 -13.61 6.42
C ALA A 100 10.74 -14.52 7.19
N ALA A 101 10.59 -14.62 8.51
CA ALA A 101 11.39 -15.52 9.34
C ALA A 101 11.21 -16.99 8.94
N TYR A 102 9.96 -17.40 8.72
CA TYR A 102 9.61 -18.76 8.32
C TYR A 102 10.21 -19.13 6.96
N LEU A 103 10.02 -18.28 5.95
CA LEU A 103 10.59 -18.49 4.61
C LEU A 103 12.11 -18.58 4.67
N HIS A 104 12.75 -17.69 5.44
CA HIS A 104 14.20 -17.71 5.59
C HIS A 104 14.67 -19.00 6.26
N ALA A 105 14.07 -19.40 7.39
CA ALA A 105 14.48 -20.59 8.13
C ALA A 105 14.33 -21.88 7.31
N LEU A 106 13.30 -21.98 6.48
CA LEU A 106 13.07 -23.17 5.65
C LEU A 106 13.99 -23.23 4.43
N LEU A 107 14.27 -22.09 3.79
CA LEU A 107 14.99 -22.02 2.52
C LEU A 107 16.49 -21.71 2.68
N ASN A 108 16.92 -21.28 3.86
CA ASN A 108 18.31 -21.01 4.16
C ASN A 108 18.99 -22.22 4.81
N GLU A 109 20.02 -22.75 4.15
CA GLU A 109 20.82 -23.86 4.64
C GLU A 109 21.68 -23.50 5.88
N THR A 110 22.03 -22.22 6.08
CA THR A 110 23.08 -21.84 7.06
C THR A 110 22.58 -21.74 8.50
N LYS A 111 21.34 -22.12 8.82
CA LYS A 111 20.69 -22.00 10.16
C LYS A 111 20.77 -20.60 10.81
N GLU A 112 21.41 -19.64 10.17
CA GLU A 112 21.50 -18.26 10.63
C GLU A 112 20.13 -17.60 10.50
N PRO A 113 19.78 -16.70 11.44
CA PRO A 113 18.54 -15.95 11.37
C PRO A 113 18.58 -14.97 10.21
N LEU A 114 17.38 -14.58 9.74
CA LEU A 114 17.25 -13.53 8.73
C LEU A 114 17.94 -12.23 9.22
N PRO A 115 18.81 -11.60 8.41
CA PRO A 115 19.47 -10.35 8.79
C PRO A 115 18.46 -9.26 9.13
N ALA A 116 18.84 -8.40 10.08
CA ALA A 116 17.98 -7.31 10.51
C ALA A 116 17.81 -6.26 9.40
N ASP A 117 16.61 -5.69 9.30
CA ASP A 117 16.28 -4.59 8.40
C ASP A 117 15.52 -3.46 9.12
N SER A 118 15.08 -2.46 8.36
CA SER A 118 14.34 -1.30 8.88
C SER A 118 12.84 -1.56 9.13
N GLY A 119 12.39 -2.82 9.03
CA GLY A 119 11.02 -3.21 9.32
C GLY A 119 10.65 -2.99 10.80
N PRO A 120 9.35 -2.84 11.14
CA PRO A 120 8.93 -2.51 12.50
C PRO A 120 9.36 -3.50 13.59
N LEU A 121 9.55 -4.77 13.22
CA LEU A 121 10.00 -5.85 14.12
C LEU A 121 11.42 -6.31 13.78
N GLY A 122 12.20 -5.45 13.12
CA GLY A 122 13.59 -5.68 12.73
C GLY A 122 13.81 -6.68 11.60
N ILE A 123 12.74 -7.25 11.03
CA ILE A 123 12.78 -8.05 9.79
C ILE A 123 11.51 -7.83 8.97
N SER A 124 11.62 -8.01 7.65
CA SER A 124 10.51 -7.91 6.72
C SER A 124 10.62 -8.90 5.56
N LEU A 125 9.54 -9.04 4.79
CA LEU A 125 9.56 -9.80 3.54
C LEU A 125 10.50 -9.19 2.50
N CYS A 126 10.77 -7.88 2.56
CA CYS A 126 11.80 -7.23 1.75
C CYS A 126 13.22 -7.66 2.17
N GLY A 127 13.50 -7.73 3.48
CA GLY A 127 14.76 -8.27 3.97
C GLY A 127 14.97 -9.73 3.57
N PHE A 128 13.89 -10.54 3.60
CA PHE A 128 13.92 -11.89 3.05
C PHE A 128 14.21 -11.91 1.55
N HIS A 129 13.55 -11.07 0.75
CA HIS A 129 13.81 -10.92 -0.68
C HIS A 129 15.30 -10.68 -0.94
N GLU A 130 15.88 -9.67 -0.30
CA GLU A 130 17.30 -9.32 -0.46
C GLU A 130 18.22 -10.48 -0.09
N ALA A 131 17.99 -11.12 1.07
CA ALA A 131 18.79 -12.26 1.52
C ALA A 131 18.69 -13.46 0.58
N TYR A 132 17.48 -13.77 0.09
CA TYR A 132 17.20 -14.92 -0.76
C TYR A 132 17.94 -14.82 -2.11
N PHE A 133 17.94 -13.63 -2.74
CA PHE A 133 18.60 -13.41 -4.03
C PHE A 133 20.09 -13.08 -3.92
N LYS A 134 20.53 -12.41 -2.85
CA LYS A 134 21.96 -12.17 -2.59
C LYS A 134 22.74 -13.49 -2.51
N LYS A 135 22.19 -14.50 -1.83
CA LYS A 135 22.82 -15.83 -1.73
C LYS A 135 22.93 -16.54 -3.09
N ARG A 136 21.99 -16.28 -4.00
CA ARG A 136 21.93 -16.90 -5.33
C ARG A 136 22.74 -16.16 -6.41
N ASN A 137 23.38 -15.03 -6.06
CA ASN A 137 24.04 -14.13 -7.02
C ASN A 137 23.16 -13.82 -8.25
N SER A 138 21.85 -13.64 -8.01
CA SER A 138 20.89 -13.41 -9.09
C SER A 138 21.02 -11.99 -9.66
N SER A 139 21.04 -11.90 -10.99
CA SER A 139 20.97 -10.64 -11.74
C SER A 139 19.58 -10.40 -12.35
N LEU A 140 18.56 -11.17 -11.93
CA LEU A 140 17.23 -11.09 -12.49
C LEU A 140 16.61 -9.70 -12.28
N PRO A 141 15.82 -9.18 -13.24
CA PRO A 141 15.01 -7.98 -13.02
C PRO A 141 14.07 -8.13 -11.83
N ILE A 142 13.77 -7.01 -11.14
CA ILE A 142 12.92 -7.02 -9.93
C ILE A 142 11.55 -7.69 -10.13
N ASN A 143 10.95 -7.54 -11.32
CA ASN A 143 9.67 -8.16 -11.66
C ASN A 143 9.76 -9.69 -11.69
N GLU A 144 10.85 -10.23 -12.23
CA GLU A 144 11.09 -11.67 -12.28
C GLU A 144 11.41 -12.22 -10.89
N GLN A 145 12.19 -11.47 -10.10
CA GLN A 145 12.45 -11.80 -8.71
C GLN A 145 11.16 -11.89 -7.89
N LEU A 146 10.27 -10.90 -7.99
CA LEU A 146 8.99 -10.91 -7.28
C LEU A 146 8.06 -12.02 -7.77
N GLN A 147 8.07 -12.33 -9.06
CA GLN A 147 7.29 -13.45 -9.61
C GLN A 147 7.79 -14.79 -9.04
N GLU A 148 9.11 -14.99 -8.95
CA GLU A 148 9.69 -16.16 -8.29
C GLU A 148 9.29 -16.22 -6.82
N LEU A 149 9.35 -15.11 -6.08
CA LEU A 149 8.96 -15.06 -4.67
C LEU A 149 7.48 -15.38 -4.43
N VAL A 150 6.60 -15.03 -5.37
CA VAL A 150 5.20 -15.47 -5.35
C VAL A 150 5.11 -17.00 -5.45
N GLU A 151 5.84 -17.63 -6.37
CA GLU A 151 5.85 -19.09 -6.51
C GLU A 151 6.53 -19.80 -5.33
N VAL A 152 7.57 -19.20 -4.76
CA VAL A 152 8.22 -19.65 -3.52
C VAL A 152 7.21 -19.63 -2.36
N ALA A 153 6.46 -18.54 -2.19
CA ALA A 153 5.45 -18.45 -1.14
C ALA A 153 4.33 -19.49 -1.33
N LYS A 154 3.86 -19.70 -2.57
CA LYS A 154 2.85 -20.73 -2.89
C LYS A 154 3.32 -22.14 -2.58
N SER A 155 4.57 -22.47 -2.90
CA SER A 155 5.11 -23.82 -2.71
C SER A 155 5.57 -24.08 -1.27
N THR A 156 5.99 -23.04 -0.55
CA THR A 156 6.49 -23.16 0.83
C THR A 156 5.36 -23.22 1.85
N PHE A 157 4.35 -22.36 1.70
CA PHE A 157 3.24 -22.34 2.65
C PHE A 157 2.09 -23.22 2.14
N THR A 158 1.84 -24.31 2.85
CA THR A 158 0.85 -25.34 2.49
C THR A 158 -0.44 -25.27 3.30
N LYS A 159 -0.51 -24.46 4.36
CA LYS A 159 -1.69 -24.31 5.22
C LYS A 159 -2.43 -23.01 4.91
N ASP A 160 -3.60 -23.11 4.30
CA ASP A 160 -4.46 -21.96 3.99
C ASP A 160 -5.20 -21.45 5.25
N GLU A 161 -5.42 -22.28 6.25
CA GLU A 161 -6.03 -21.91 7.53
C GLU A 161 -5.11 -21.06 8.43
N GLY A 162 -3.80 -21.08 8.15
CA GLY A 162 -2.78 -20.41 8.94
C GLY A 162 -1.95 -21.36 9.81
N TYR A 163 -1.02 -20.78 10.56
CA TYR A 163 -0.04 -21.50 11.37
C TYR A 163 -0.13 -21.07 12.84
N THR A 164 -0.05 -22.02 13.75
CA THR A 164 0.07 -21.74 15.19
C THR A 164 1.48 -21.26 15.56
N ARG A 165 1.63 -20.64 16.73
CA ARG A 165 2.95 -20.21 17.25
C ARG A 165 3.94 -21.36 17.33
N ASP A 166 3.51 -22.52 17.83
CA ASP A 166 4.36 -23.71 17.97
C ASP A 166 4.86 -24.24 16.62
N GLU A 167 4.01 -24.23 15.59
CA GLU A 167 4.39 -24.65 14.24
C GLU A 167 5.43 -23.72 13.63
N ILE A 168 5.26 -22.41 13.83
CA ILE A 168 6.20 -21.39 13.36
C ILE A 168 7.52 -21.53 14.13
N ALA A 169 7.47 -21.63 15.46
CA ALA A 169 8.63 -21.75 16.34
C ALA A 169 9.49 -22.96 15.95
N LYS A 170 8.84 -24.10 15.68
CA LYS A 170 9.51 -25.32 15.23
C LYS A 170 10.31 -25.12 13.94
N VAL A 171 9.75 -24.40 12.96
CA VAL A 171 10.43 -24.15 11.67
C VAL A 171 11.54 -23.12 11.82
N VAL A 172 11.30 -22.05 12.58
CA VAL A 172 12.28 -20.99 12.84
C VAL A 172 13.43 -21.49 13.73
N GLY A 173 13.25 -22.59 14.46
CA GLY A 173 14.25 -23.17 15.35
C GLY A 173 14.32 -22.48 16.72
N THR A 174 13.17 -22.08 17.25
CA THR A 174 13.01 -21.38 18.54
C THR A 174 11.80 -21.93 19.31
N THR A 175 11.36 -21.26 20.38
CA THR A 175 10.17 -21.61 21.16
C THR A 175 9.02 -20.63 20.93
N ALA A 176 7.78 -21.05 21.18
CA ALA A 176 6.62 -20.15 21.06
C ALA A 176 6.74 -18.92 22.00
N PRO A 177 7.16 -19.05 23.27
CA PRO A 177 7.40 -17.89 24.14
C PRO A 177 8.47 -16.92 23.60
N ASP A 178 9.54 -17.42 22.99
CA ASP A 178 10.59 -16.57 22.41
C ASP A 178 10.06 -15.81 21.17
N LEU A 179 9.22 -16.45 20.35
CA LEU A 179 8.55 -15.76 19.24
C LEU A 179 7.62 -14.66 19.74
N GLU A 180 6.79 -14.94 20.75
CA GLU A 180 5.91 -13.95 21.36
C GLU A 180 6.71 -12.76 21.91
N GLN A 181 7.77 -13.05 22.66
CA GLN A 181 8.65 -12.02 23.20
C GLN A 181 9.29 -11.17 22.09
N ARG A 182 9.68 -11.78 20.97
CA ARG A 182 10.38 -11.08 19.89
C ARG A 182 9.43 -10.27 18.99
N TYR A 183 8.28 -10.82 18.63
CA TYR A 183 7.44 -10.27 17.56
C TYR A 183 6.12 -9.69 18.06
N GLU A 184 5.65 -10.08 19.25
CA GLU A 184 4.33 -9.71 19.77
C GLU A 184 4.41 -8.82 21.03
N SER A 185 5.60 -8.63 21.61
CA SER A 185 5.78 -7.80 22.82
C SER A 185 5.81 -6.29 22.54
N THR A 186 6.17 -5.89 21.32
CA THR A 186 6.30 -4.47 20.95
C THR A 186 4.94 -3.77 20.93
N PHE A 187 3.87 -4.51 20.63
CA PHE A 187 2.50 -4.00 20.61
C PHE A 187 1.50 -5.15 20.71
N PRO A 188 0.30 -4.93 21.26
CA PRO A 188 -0.64 -6.04 21.49
C PRO A 188 -1.09 -6.65 20.16
N VAL A 189 -1.08 -7.99 20.10
CA VAL A 189 -1.62 -8.81 19.01
C VAL A 189 -2.51 -9.90 19.60
N ARG A 190 -3.59 -10.24 18.90
CA ARG A 190 -4.53 -11.29 19.30
C ARG A 190 -4.83 -12.19 18.10
N ALA A 191 -4.23 -13.37 18.12
CA ALA A 191 -4.47 -14.41 17.13
C ALA A 191 -4.13 -15.79 17.71
N GLU A 192 -4.92 -16.80 17.32
CA GLU A 192 -4.62 -18.22 17.57
C GLU A 192 -3.76 -18.80 16.43
N VAL A 193 -4.00 -18.33 15.20
CA VAL A 193 -3.27 -18.71 13.99
C VAL A 193 -2.87 -17.48 13.18
N PHE A 194 -1.76 -17.59 12.44
CA PHE A 194 -1.19 -16.54 11.60
C PHE A 194 -1.24 -16.96 10.11
N LYS A 195 -1.85 -16.13 9.26
CA LYS A 195 -2.05 -16.42 7.82
C LYS A 195 -0.83 -16.05 6.97
N LEU A 196 0.31 -16.68 7.28
CA LEU A 196 1.62 -16.37 6.68
C LEU A 196 1.59 -16.41 5.16
N ARG A 197 0.94 -17.44 4.59
CA ARG A 197 0.80 -17.63 3.14
C ARG A 197 0.18 -16.43 2.47
N GLN A 198 -1.01 -16.05 2.91
CA GLN A 198 -1.80 -15.01 2.29
C GLN A 198 -1.11 -13.65 2.42
N ARG A 199 -0.45 -13.39 3.56
CA ARG A 199 0.27 -12.12 3.76
C ARG A 199 1.50 -12.02 2.88
N ALA A 200 2.29 -13.09 2.76
CA ALA A 200 3.43 -13.14 1.85
C ALA A 200 3.00 -12.99 0.39
N LEU A 201 1.96 -13.71 -0.04
CA LEU A 201 1.41 -13.60 -1.39
C LEU A 201 0.90 -12.18 -1.70
N HIS A 202 0.19 -11.56 -0.77
CA HIS A 202 -0.24 -10.18 -0.91
C HIS A 202 0.96 -9.25 -1.11
N VAL A 203 1.94 -9.28 -0.19
CA VAL A 203 3.08 -8.36 -0.21
C VAL A 203 3.91 -8.48 -1.48
N PHE A 204 4.29 -9.70 -1.88
CA PHE A 204 5.09 -9.89 -3.10
C PHE A 204 4.30 -9.53 -4.37
N SER A 205 3.03 -9.94 -4.45
CA SER A 205 2.20 -9.62 -5.62
C SER A 205 1.86 -8.12 -5.71
N GLU A 206 1.72 -7.43 -4.58
CA GLU A 206 1.49 -5.98 -4.54
C GLU A 206 2.75 -5.21 -4.96
N ALA A 207 3.92 -5.59 -4.48
CA ALA A 207 5.18 -5.03 -4.96
C ALA A 207 5.36 -5.24 -6.47
N LEU A 208 4.96 -6.41 -6.99
CA LEU A 208 4.98 -6.70 -8.42
C LEU A 208 4.00 -5.80 -9.19
N ARG A 209 2.79 -5.58 -8.67
CA ARG A 209 1.81 -4.66 -9.27
C ARG A 209 2.32 -3.22 -9.29
N VAL A 210 2.98 -2.75 -8.23
CA VAL A 210 3.64 -1.43 -8.21
C VAL A 210 4.68 -1.32 -9.32
N SER A 211 5.57 -2.31 -9.44
CA SER A 211 6.59 -2.29 -10.49
C SER A 211 5.98 -2.33 -11.91
N LYS A 212 4.95 -3.14 -12.14
CA LYS A 212 4.18 -3.15 -13.40
C LYS A 212 3.50 -1.81 -13.69
N PHE A 213 2.91 -1.18 -12.68
CA PHE A 213 2.23 0.12 -12.82
C PHE A 213 3.24 1.21 -13.21
N ILE A 214 4.39 1.26 -12.54
CA ILE A 214 5.47 2.18 -12.87
C ILE A 214 6.02 1.93 -14.27
N HIS A 215 6.23 0.66 -14.64
CA HIS A 215 6.66 0.30 -15.99
C HIS A 215 5.69 0.82 -17.07
N LEU A 216 4.37 0.70 -16.86
CA LEU A 216 3.36 1.24 -17.78
C LEU A 216 3.41 2.77 -17.89
N LEU A 217 3.71 3.48 -16.81
CA LEU A 217 3.83 4.95 -16.84
C LEU A 217 5.09 5.39 -17.60
N GLU A 218 6.23 4.77 -17.28
CA GLU A 218 7.54 5.14 -17.84
C GLU A 218 7.70 4.74 -19.30
N ASN A 219 7.03 3.67 -19.73
CA ASN A 219 7.08 3.16 -21.10
C ASN A 219 5.78 3.45 -21.86
N SER A 220 5.04 4.47 -21.42
CA SER A 220 3.73 4.82 -21.97
C SER A 220 3.73 5.01 -23.50
N SER A 221 4.81 5.56 -24.09
CA SER A 221 4.93 5.74 -25.54
C SER A 221 4.73 4.45 -26.34
N ILE A 222 5.21 3.31 -25.82
CA ILE A 222 5.06 1.99 -26.45
C ILE A 222 3.58 1.64 -26.52
N TYR A 223 2.90 1.68 -25.38
CA TYR A 223 1.50 1.24 -25.25
C TYR A 223 0.50 2.21 -25.88
N LEU A 224 0.83 3.51 -25.94
CA LEU A 224 -0.03 4.52 -26.57
C LEU A 224 0.05 4.47 -28.10
N SER A 225 1.12 3.92 -28.66
CA SER A 225 1.28 3.73 -30.11
C SER A 225 0.50 2.54 -30.68
N GLU A 226 0.06 1.62 -29.81
CA GLU A 226 -0.70 0.41 -30.20
C GLU A 226 -2.14 0.71 -30.68
N GLY A 227 -2.65 1.95 -30.50
CA GLY A 227 -4.02 2.33 -30.85
C GLY A 227 -4.14 2.96 -32.23
N SER A 228 -4.87 2.32 -33.14
CA SER A 228 -5.17 2.84 -34.50
C SER A 228 -6.28 3.92 -34.54
N SER A 229 -6.93 4.21 -33.42
CA SER A 229 -8.17 5.02 -33.35
C SER A 229 -8.05 6.34 -32.56
N GLY A 230 -6.84 6.71 -32.12
CA GLY A 230 -6.64 7.90 -31.28
C GLY A 230 -7.21 7.80 -29.86
N SER A 231 -7.78 6.64 -29.50
CA SER A 231 -8.17 6.28 -28.13
C SER A 231 -7.04 5.53 -27.43
N THR A 232 -6.84 5.83 -26.15
CA THR A 232 -5.89 5.19 -25.24
C THR A 232 -6.60 4.34 -24.19
N GLU A 233 -7.85 3.96 -24.45
CA GLU A 233 -8.68 3.23 -23.49
C GLU A 233 -8.09 1.87 -23.09
N SER A 234 -7.48 1.15 -24.02
CA SER A 234 -6.75 -0.09 -23.72
C SER A 234 -5.63 0.16 -22.68
N TYR A 235 -4.85 1.23 -22.86
CA TYR A 235 -3.82 1.64 -21.89
C TYR A 235 -4.43 2.00 -20.52
N ASN A 236 -5.54 2.76 -20.52
CA ASN A 236 -6.25 3.12 -19.30
C ASN A 236 -6.76 1.88 -18.54
N HIS A 237 -7.28 0.87 -19.26
CA HIS A 237 -7.68 -0.41 -18.68
C HIS A 237 -6.50 -1.20 -18.11
N ARG A 238 -5.32 -1.19 -18.75
CA ARG A 238 -4.12 -1.85 -18.18
C ARG A 238 -3.77 -1.28 -16.81
N LEU A 239 -3.79 0.04 -16.64
CA LEU A 239 -3.59 0.68 -15.33
C LEU A 239 -4.71 0.33 -14.34
N GLY A 240 -5.97 0.42 -14.79
CA GLY A 240 -7.13 0.13 -13.96
C GLY A 240 -7.21 -1.32 -13.48
N ASN A 241 -6.82 -2.28 -14.32
CA ASN A 241 -6.78 -3.69 -13.97
C ASN A 241 -5.80 -3.98 -12.84
N LEU A 242 -4.60 -3.35 -12.84
CA LEU A 242 -3.66 -3.47 -11.74
C LEU A 242 -4.26 -2.96 -10.41
N MET A 243 -5.03 -1.86 -10.45
CA MET A 243 -5.75 -1.39 -9.26
C MET A 243 -6.83 -2.37 -8.79
N ASN A 244 -7.57 -2.98 -9.71
CA ASN A 244 -8.58 -3.99 -9.39
C ASN A 244 -7.94 -5.24 -8.77
N GLU A 245 -6.83 -5.72 -9.31
CA GLU A 245 -6.06 -6.83 -8.74
C GLU A 245 -5.54 -6.50 -7.34
N THR A 246 -5.13 -5.26 -7.09
CA THR A 246 -4.81 -4.80 -5.73
C THR A 246 -6.03 -4.88 -4.82
N GLN A 247 -7.22 -4.42 -5.26
CA GLN A 247 -8.43 -4.51 -4.44
C GLN A 247 -8.77 -5.96 -4.06
N ASP A 248 -8.72 -6.87 -5.04
CA ASP A 248 -8.98 -8.28 -4.80
C ASP A 248 -7.95 -8.88 -3.84
N SER A 249 -6.67 -8.54 -4.00
CA SER A 249 -5.62 -8.96 -3.08
C SER A 249 -5.80 -8.39 -1.66
N CYS A 250 -6.17 -7.12 -1.53
CA CYS A 250 -6.45 -6.50 -0.23
C CYS A 250 -7.66 -7.14 0.46
N ARG A 251 -8.72 -7.46 -0.28
CA ARG A 251 -9.92 -8.11 0.24
C ARG A 251 -9.67 -9.56 0.62
N ASP A 252 -9.10 -10.35 -0.29
CA ASP A 252 -9.09 -11.81 -0.19
C ASP A 252 -7.80 -12.35 0.45
N LEU A 253 -6.65 -11.73 0.17
CA LEU A 253 -5.34 -12.17 0.71
C LEU A 253 -4.91 -11.38 1.94
N TYR A 254 -5.08 -10.06 1.96
CA TYR A 254 -4.69 -9.25 3.11
C TYR A 254 -5.82 -9.06 4.11
N GLU A 255 -7.07 -9.37 3.74
CA GLU A 255 -8.25 -9.24 4.59
C GLU A 255 -8.32 -7.87 5.29
N CYS A 256 -8.08 -6.81 4.49
CA CYS A 256 -8.13 -5.41 4.93
C CYS A 256 -9.19 -4.58 4.19
N SER A 257 -10.06 -5.19 3.38
CA SER A 257 -11.25 -4.50 2.85
C SER A 257 -12.38 -4.47 3.89
N CYS A 258 -13.52 -3.90 3.49
CA CYS A 258 -14.81 -4.04 4.17
C CYS A 258 -15.95 -3.99 3.14
N PRO A 259 -17.17 -4.46 3.49
CA PRO A 259 -18.30 -4.49 2.55
C PRO A 259 -18.59 -3.15 1.88
N GLU A 260 -18.43 -2.07 2.63
CA GLU A 260 -18.64 -0.69 2.18
C GLU A 260 -17.63 -0.26 1.10
N LEU A 261 -16.35 -0.58 1.30
CA LEU A 261 -15.32 -0.31 0.31
C LEU A 261 -15.53 -1.16 -0.95
N ASP A 262 -15.95 -2.42 -0.78
CA ASP A 262 -16.24 -3.32 -1.89
C ASP A 262 -17.47 -2.86 -2.70
N GLU A 263 -18.51 -2.37 -2.03
CA GLU A 263 -19.70 -1.78 -2.66
C GLU A 263 -19.34 -0.51 -3.44
N LEU A 264 -18.59 0.43 -2.83
CA LEU A 264 -18.11 1.64 -3.50
C LEU A 264 -17.30 1.30 -4.77
N CYS A 265 -16.38 0.34 -4.68
CA CYS A 265 -15.60 -0.11 -5.83
C CYS A 265 -16.47 -0.76 -6.90
N THR A 266 -17.47 -1.54 -6.51
CA THR A 266 -18.39 -2.21 -7.45
C THR A 266 -19.25 -1.21 -8.22
N ILE A 267 -19.85 -0.24 -7.52
CA ILE A 267 -20.68 0.81 -8.13
C ILE A 267 -19.83 1.64 -9.10
N ALA A 268 -18.63 2.05 -8.70
CA ALA A 268 -17.74 2.86 -9.52
C ALA A 268 -17.37 2.17 -10.84
N LYS A 269 -17.01 0.87 -10.78
CA LYS A 269 -16.69 0.08 -11.97
C LYS A 269 -17.89 -0.02 -12.92
N LYS A 270 -19.09 -0.28 -12.41
CA LYS A 270 -20.33 -0.32 -13.22
C LYS A 270 -20.63 1.04 -13.89
N ALA A 271 -20.31 2.14 -13.21
CA ALA A 271 -20.56 3.49 -13.71
C ALA A 271 -19.44 4.06 -14.62
N GLY A 272 -18.35 3.33 -14.84
CA GLY A 272 -17.31 3.66 -15.82
C GLY A 272 -15.89 3.84 -15.27
N SER A 273 -15.61 3.44 -14.03
CA SER A 273 -14.23 3.36 -13.53
C SER A 273 -13.45 2.22 -14.19
N TYR A 274 -12.23 2.51 -14.64
CA TYR A 274 -11.27 1.53 -15.12
C TYR A 274 -10.71 0.66 -13.99
N GLY A 275 -10.45 1.27 -12.83
CA GLY A 275 -9.85 0.60 -11.68
C GLY A 275 -10.29 1.21 -10.36
N SER A 276 -10.66 0.39 -9.39
CA SER A 276 -11.15 0.84 -8.09
C SER A 276 -10.57 -0.01 -6.97
N ARG A 277 -10.03 0.64 -5.94
CA ARG A 277 -9.47 -0.03 -4.75
C ARG A 277 -9.62 0.82 -3.49
N LEU A 278 -9.55 0.20 -2.32
CA LEU A 278 -9.32 0.88 -1.06
C LEU A 278 -7.99 1.65 -1.08
N THR A 279 -7.85 2.66 -0.24
CA THR A 279 -6.59 3.37 -0.02
C THR A 279 -6.37 3.65 1.46
N GLY A 280 -5.11 3.72 1.89
CA GLY A 280 -4.74 3.73 3.30
C GLY A 280 -4.74 2.31 3.90
N ALA A 281 -5.03 2.21 5.20
CA ALA A 281 -4.92 0.95 5.93
C ALA A 281 -6.02 -0.07 5.60
N GLY A 282 -7.19 0.38 5.17
CA GLY A 282 -8.37 -0.47 5.00
C GLY A 282 -9.23 -0.57 6.27
N TRP A 283 -10.08 -1.59 6.34
CA TRP A 283 -11.13 -1.77 7.36
C TRP A 283 -12.04 -0.55 7.51
N GLY A 284 -12.31 0.13 6.39
CA GLY A 284 -12.99 1.43 6.34
C GLY A 284 -12.11 2.51 5.70
N GLY A 285 -12.45 3.77 5.94
CA GLY A 285 -11.74 4.92 5.36
C GLY A 285 -12.19 5.24 3.92
N CYS A 286 -11.25 5.25 2.98
CA CYS A 286 -11.50 5.75 1.62
C CYS A 286 -11.13 4.73 0.54
N SER A 287 -11.72 4.90 -0.63
CA SER A 287 -11.35 4.24 -1.87
C SER A 287 -10.87 5.25 -2.92
N VAL A 288 -10.03 4.79 -3.84
CA VAL A 288 -9.49 5.57 -4.97
C VAL A 288 -9.87 4.89 -6.28
N HIS A 289 -10.30 5.70 -7.24
CA HIS A 289 -10.90 5.24 -8.49
C HIS A 289 -10.23 5.95 -9.67
N LEU A 290 -9.69 5.16 -10.60
CA LEU A 290 -9.19 5.61 -11.89
C LEU A 290 -10.31 5.51 -12.91
N LEU A 291 -10.62 6.60 -13.59
CA LEU A 291 -11.76 6.69 -14.49
C LEU A 291 -11.49 7.77 -15.55
N PRO A 292 -12.24 7.76 -16.67
CA PRO A 292 -12.17 8.84 -17.63
C PRO A 292 -12.89 10.09 -17.08
N ALA A 293 -12.34 11.26 -17.37
CA ALA A 293 -12.78 12.53 -16.78
C ALA A 293 -14.23 12.89 -17.09
N ASP A 294 -14.76 12.42 -18.22
CA ASP A 294 -16.16 12.60 -18.64
C ASP A 294 -17.14 11.68 -17.89
N LYS A 295 -16.67 10.63 -17.21
CA LYS A 295 -17.50 9.74 -16.37
C LYS A 295 -17.60 10.15 -14.90
N VAL A 296 -16.93 11.24 -14.49
CA VAL A 296 -16.96 11.73 -13.09
C VAL A 296 -18.38 11.92 -12.58
N ASN A 297 -19.24 12.59 -13.34
CA ASN A 297 -20.62 12.86 -12.89
C ASN A 297 -21.46 11.58 -12.80
N ALA A 298 -21.28 10.64 -13.74
CA ALA A 298 -21.99 9.36 -13.73
C ALA A 298 -21.62 8.53 -12.50
N VAL A 299 -20.33 8.46 -12.16
CA VAL A 299 -19.86 7.73 -10.96
C VAL A 299 -20.36 8.39 -9.67
N LYS A 300 -20.29 9.73 -9.57
CA LYS A 300 -20.83 10.46 -8.41
C LYS A 300 -22.33 10.22 -8.22
N GLN A 301 -23.11 10.26 -9.30
CA GLN A 301 -24.55 10.02 -9.26
C GLN A 301 -24.88 8.58 -8.86
N ALA A 302 -24.11 7.61 -9.36
CA ALA A 302 -24.27 6.20 -8.99
C ALA A 302 -24.02 5.99 -7.49
N TRP A 303 -22.93 6.55 -6.92
CA TRP A 303 -22.71 6.46 -5.47
C TRP A 303 -23.77 7.19 -4.65
N GLU A 304 -24.21 8.37 -5.09
CA GLU A 304 -25.29 9.08 -4.40
C GLU A 304 -26.55 8.22 -4.33
N THR A 305 -26.94 7.62 -5.46
CA THR A 305 -28.17 6.85 -5.57
C THR A 305 -28.08 5.50 -4.88
N GLU A 306 -26.98 4.77 -5.08
CA GLU A 306 -26.85 3.37 -4.69
C GLU A 306 -26.17 3.18 -3.32
N TYR A 307 -25.42 4.15 -2.81
CA TYR A 307 -24.64 4.02 -1.57
C TYR A 307 -25.00 5.09 -0.53
N TYR A 308 -24.75 6.37 -0.83
CA TYR A 308 -24.91 7.45 0.15
C TYR A 308 -26.38 7.74 0.51
N SER A 309 -27.34 7.50 -0.40
CA SER A 309 -28.78 7.63 -0.13
C SER A 309 -29.29 6.76 1.02
N LYS A 310 -28.57 5.67 1.34
CA LYS A 310 -28.88 4.75 2.44
C LYS A 310 -28.42 5.28 3.80
N MET A 311 -27.71 6.42 3.83
CA MET A 311 -27.06 6.97 5.02
C MET A 311 -27.71 8.29 5.46
N SER A 312 -27.67 8.56 6.76
CA SER A 312 -28.06 9.86 7.33
C SER A 312 -26.85 10.78 7.44
N LEU A 313 -26.44 11.39 6.33
CA LEU A 313 -25.29 12.30 6.26
C LEU A 313 -25.73 13.77 6.39
N THR A 314 -24.94 14.58 7.10
CA THR A 314 -25.08 16.04 7.09
C THR A 314 -24.67 16.63 5.74
N GLU A 315 -25.08 17.86 5.46
CA GLU A 315 -24.70 18.54 4.20
C GLU A 315 -23.17 18.71 4.07
N GLU A 316 -22.47 18.93 5.18
CA GLU A 316 -21.01 18.96 5.20
C GLU A 316 -20.41 17.60 4.84
N GLN A 317 -20.93 16.52 5.43
CA GLN A 317 -20.48 15.16 5.12
C GLN A 317 -20.74 14.80 3.65
N LYS A 318 -21.92 15.11 3.11
CA LYS A 318 -22.21 14.92 1.68
C LYS A 318 -21.27 15.71 0.78
N GLY A 319 -20.98 16.96 1.14
CA GLY A 319 -20.04 17.82 0.42
C GLY A 319 -18.61 17.27 0.41
N GLY A 320 -18.19 16.60 1.49
CA GLY A 320 -16.86 15.98 1.63
C GLY A 320 -16.77 14.51 1.20
N ALA A 321 -17.88 13.84 0.93
CA ALA A 321 -17.93 12.40 0.67
C ALA A 321 -17.10 11.97 -0.55
N VAL A 322 -17.04 12.82 -1.57
CA VAL A 322 -16.34 12.54 -2.83
C VAL A 322 -15.47 13.72 -3.25
N VAL A 323 -14.18 13.45 -3.44
CA VAL A 323 -13.19 14.43 -3.89
C VAL A 323 -12.66 14.07 -5.26
N VAL A 324 -12.73 15.01 -6.20
CA VAL A 324 -12.00 14.92 -7.48
C VAL A 324 -10.60 15.47 -7.25
N SER A 325 -9.59 14.61 -7.34
CA SER A 325 -8.22 14.98 -7.01
C SER A 325 -7.30 14.93 -8.22
N LYS A 326 -6.34 15.87 -8.23
CA LYS A 326 -5.15 15.83 -9.08
C LYS A 326 -3.93 15.81 -8.15
N PRO A 327 -2.78 15.27 -8.59
CA PRO A 327 -1.60 15.23 -7.73
C PRO A 327 -1.21 16.62 -7.21
N GLY A 328 -1.25 16.77 -5.89
CA GLY A 328 -0.98 18.02 -5.18
C GLY A 328 0.52 18.30 -4.96
N SER A 329 0.82 19.46 -4.39
CA SER A 329 2.16 19.78 -3.90
C SER A 329 2.36 19.26 -2.48
N GLY A 330 3.57 18.80 -2.16
CA GLY A 330 3.95 18.46 -0.80
C GLY A 330 4.18 19.68 0.10
N SER A 331 4.66 19.46 1.32
CA SER A 331 4.85 20.46 2.37
C SER A 331 5.66 21.67 1.91
N VAL A 332 5.13 22.85 2.23
CA VAL A 332 5.72 24.17 1.97
C VAL A 332 5.53 25.08 3.17
N VAL A 333 6.41 26.06 3.34
CA VAL A 333 6.21 27.17 4.28
C VAL A 333 5.74 28.37 3.48
N LEU A 334 4.64 28.98 3.90
CA LEU A 334 4.15 30.23 3.33
C LEU A 334 4.63 31.38 4.22
N LEU A 335 5.46 32.27 3.67
CA LEU A 335 5.95 33.44 4.39
C LEU A 335 5.04 34.64 4.10
N VAL A 336 4.23 35.01 5.09
CA VAL A 336 3.39 36.19 4.99
C VAL A 336 4.26 37.44 5.15
N LYS A 337 4.36 38.28 4.13
CA LYS A 337 5.01 39.59 4.20
C LYS A 337 3.96 40.68 4.06
N ASN A 338 3.94 41.63 5.00
CA ASN A 338 3.00 42.77 5.01
C ASN A 338 1.51 42.35 4.93
N GLY A 339 1.14 41.24 5.58
CA GLY A 339 -0.24 40.75 5.59
C GLY A 339 -0.71 40.09 4.29
N ARG A 340 0.20 39.77 3.35
CA ARG A 340 -0.09 39.03 2.12
C ARG A 340 0.81 37.79 2.02
N LEU A 341 0.21 36.69 1.54
CA LEU A 341 0.89 35.44 1.18
C LEU A 341 1.70 35.60 -0.10
#